data_AF-A0A9E1KTI1-F1
#
_entry.id   AF-A0A9E1KTI1-F1
#
_cell.length_a   1.000
_cell.length_b   1.000
_cell.length_c   1.000
_cell.angle_alpha   90.00
_cell.angle_beta   90.00
_cell.angle_gamma   90.00
#
_symmetry.space_group_name_H-M   'P 1'
#
loop_
_entity.id
_entity.type
_entity.pdbx_description
1 polymer ?
#
loop_
_entity_poly.entity_id
_entity_poly.type
_entity_poly.pdbx_seq_one_letter_code
_entity_poly.pdbx_strand_id
1 'polypeptide(L)'
;MTIEQLSEKSKVSFTVISKLERNTKESEICSVMSGIVKITYSNQTYVSKKGETIQFGAYFNHKYEVLEDCEIILTHITEKEFPA
;
A
#
# COMPACT_ATOMS: atom_id res chain seq x y z
N MET A 1 -0.76 22.12 3.05
CA MET A 1 -1.79 22.15 4.12
C MET A 1 -1.36 21.11 5.13
N THR A 2 -1.13 21.49 6.39
CA THR A 2 -0.72 20.56 7.47
C THR A 2 -1.93 19.87 8.08
N ILE A 3 -1.72 18.82 8.88
CA ILE A 3 -2.81 18.12 9.57
C ILE A 3 -3.49 19.02 10.60
N GLU A 4 -2.76 19.93 11.24
CA GLU A 4 -3.32 20.91 12.17
C GLU A 4 -4.26 21.86 11.43
N GLN A 5 -3.83 22.38 10.27
CA GLN A 5 -4.67 23.22 9.41
C GLN A 5 -5.89 22.47 8.89
N LEU A 6 -5.75 21.17 8.59
CA LEU A 6 -6.84 20.31 8.16
C LEU A 6 -7.82 20.03 9.30
N SER A 7 -7.33 19.79 10.52
CA SER A 7 -8.13 19.57 11.73
C SER A 7 -9.00 20.79 12.04
N GLU A 8 -8.39 21.98 12.02
CA GLU A 8 -9.09 23.25 12.23
C GLU A 8 -10.19 23.46 11.18
N LYS A 9 -9.89 23.20 9.91
CA LYS A 9 -10.82 23.41 8.80
C LYS A 9 -11.96 22.37 8.74
N SER A 10 -11.70 21.13 9.15
CA SER A 10 -12.66 20.02 9.08
C SER A 10 -13.44 19.81 10.38
N LYS A 11 -13.07 20.49 11.48
CA LYS A 11 -13.61 20.29 12.83
C LYS A 11 -13.47 18.84 13.34
N VAL A 12 -12.60 18.06 12.71
CA VAL A 12 -12.26 16.71 13.14
C VAL A 12 -10.98 16.81 13.96
N SER A 13 -10.93 16.12 15.11
CA SER A 13 -9.78 16.16 16.01
C SER A 13 -8.50 15.72 15.30
N PHE A 14 -7.40 16.43 15.56
CA PHE A 14 -6.06 16.08 15.13
C PHE A 14 -5.75 14.59 15.37
N THR A 15 -6.14 14.06 16.53
CA THR A 15 -5.93 12.64 16.89
C THR A 15 -6.65 11.69 15.93
N VAL A 16 -7.84 12.06 15.45
CA VAL A 16 -8.60 11.23 14.49
C VAL A 16 -7.98 11.32 13.09
N ILE A 17 -7.58 12.52 12.66
CA ILE A 17 -6.93 12.72 11.36
C ILE A 17 -5.55 12.06 11.31
N SER A 18 -4.72 12.25 12.33
CA SER A 18 -3.41 11.60 12.44
C SER A 18 -3.53 10.07 12.58
N LYS A 19 -4.61 9.56 13.18
CA LYS A 19 -4.88 8.11 13.23
C LYS A 19 -5.32 7.56 11.86
N LEU A 20 -6.08 8.33 11.08
CA LEU A 20 -6.40 8.00 9.69
C LEU A 20 -5.15 8.04 8.80
N GLU A 21 -4.28 9.03 9.00
CA GLU A 21 -2.99 9.13 8.32
C GLU A 21 -2.06 7.96 8.70
N ARG A 22 -1.99 7.59 9.99
CA ARG A 22 -1.24 6.42 10.49
C ARG A 22 -1.83 5.08 10.04
N ASN A 23 -3.07 5.03 9.57
CA ASN A 23 -3.66 3.82 9.00
C ASN A 23 -3.05 3.44 7.63
N THR A 24 -1.96 4.11 7.24
CA THR A 24 -1.06 3.77 6.13
C THR A 24 0.05 2.78 6.50
N LYS A 25 0.08 2.27 7.75
CA LYS A 25 1.09 1.33 8.28
C LYS A 25 1.02 -0.08 7.69
N GLU A 26 0.01 -0.38 6.88
CA GLU A 26 -0.09 -1.64 6.14
C GLU A 26 0.58 -1.48 4.79
N SER A 27 1.64 -2.26 4.57
CA SER A 27 2.35 -2.33 3.30
C SER A 27 2.30 -3.74 2.76
N GLU A 28 2.16 -3.84 1.45
CA GLU A 28 2.28 -5.11 0.74
C GLU A 28 3.53 -5.10 -0.12
N ILE A 29 4.22 -6.23 -0.15
CA ILE A 29 5.31 -6.51 -1.07
C ILE A 29 4.86 -7.60 -2.04
N CYS A 30 4.86 -7.31 -3.33
CA CYS A 30 4.64 -8.28 -4.39
C CYS A 30 5.97 -8.65 -5.05
N SER A 31 6.38 -9.90 -4.91
CA SER A 31 7.60 -10.45 -5.51
C SER A 31 7.25 -11.45 -6.61
N VAL A 32 7.86 -11.29 -7.79
CA VAL A 32 7.57 -12.14 -8.96
C VAL A 32 8.61 -13.26 -9.08
N MET A 33 8.18 -14.51 -8.89
CA MET A 33 9.04 -15.70 -8.95
C MET A 33 9.20 -16.20 -10.39
N SER A 34 8.14 -16.07 -11.19
CA SER A 34 8.10 -16.43 -12.61
C SER A 34 7.02 -15.62 -13.34
N GLY A 35 7.09 -15.55 -14.68
CA GLY A 35 6.10 -14.85 -15.51
C GLY A 35 6.13 -13.33 -15.40
N ILE A 36 4.99 -12.72 -15.77
CA ILE A 36 4.81 -11.27 -15.85
C ILE A 36 3.42 -10.90 -15.31
N VAL A 37 3.40 -10.00 -14.34
CA VAL A 37 2.18 -9.47 -13.74
C VAL A 37 2.14 -7.95 -13.86
N LYS A 38 0.97 -7.41 -14.13
CA LYS A 38 0.70 -5.97 -14.05
C LYS A 38 -0.03 -5.67 -12.76
N ILE A 39 0.57 -4.82 -11.93
CA ILE A 39 -0.02 -4.31 -10.68
C ILE A 39 -0.49 -2.89 -10.91
N THR A 40 -1.75 -2.60 -10.59
CA THR A 40 -2.29 -1.24 -10.58
C THR A 40 -2.67 -0.87 -9.15
N TYR A 41 -2.10 0.21 -8.60
CA TYR A 41 -2.46 0.78 -7.30
C TYR A 41 -2.42 2.31 -7.37
N SER A 42 -3.30 3.02 -6.66
CA SER A 42 -3.34 4.50 -6.63
C SER A 42 -3.29 5.17 -8.00
N ASN A 43 -3.99 4.61 -9.00
CA ASN A 43 -3.99 5.05 -10.42
C ASN A 43 -2.63 4.96 -11.13
N GLN A 44 -1.64 4.32 -10.52
CA GLN A 44 -0.36 4.00 -11.12
C GLN A 44 -0.34 2.53 -11.53
N THR A 45 0.36 2.22 -12.61
CA THR A 45 0.47 0.85 -13.13
C THR A 45 1.92 0.48 -13.30
N TYR A 46 2.26 -0.72 -12.83
CA TYR A 46 3.60 -1.29 -12.85
C TYR A 46 3.54 -2.67 -13.49
N VAL A 47 4.37 -2.91 -14.49
CA VAL A 47 4.57 -4.24 -15.05
C VAL A 47 5.82 -4.81 -14.39
N SER A 48 5.67 -5.94 -13.72
CA SER A 48 6.74 -6.59 -12.98
C SER A 48 6.99 -7.99 -13.52
N LYS A 49 8.27 -8.33 -13.70
CA LYS A 49 8.74 -9.61 -14.25
C LYS A 49 9.56 -10.37 -13.21
N LYS A 50 9.86 -11.64 -13.51
CA LYS A 50 10.71 -12.50 -12.68
C LYS A 50 11.92 -11.77 -12.07
N GLY A 51 12.06 -11.87 -10.75
CA GLY A 51 13.15 -11.30 -9.97
C GLY A 51 12.91 -9.86 -9.52
N GLU A 52 11.85 -9.21 -9.98
CA GLU A 52 11.45 -7.90 -9.51
C GLU A 52 10.52 -7.99 -8.30
N THR A 53 10.51 -6.91 -7.53
CA THR A 53 9.68 -6.78 -6.35
C THR A 53 9.19 -5.35 -6.27
N ILE A 54 7.90 -5.20 -5.95
CA ILE A 54 7.29 -3.90 -5.71
C ILE A 54 6.68 -3.86 -4.32
N GLN A 55 6.93 -2.77 -3.61
CA GLN A 55 6.29 -2.49 -2.33
C GLN A 55 5.33 -1.33 -2.51
N PHE A 56 4.10 -1.48 -2.01
CA PHE A 56 3.08 -0.44 -2.03
C PHE A 56 2.27 -0.45 -0.74
N GLY A 57 1.50 0.62 -0.52
CA GLY A 57 0.57 0.69 0.61
C GLY A 57 -0.62 -0.23 0.38
N ALA A 58 -0.89 -1.17 1.29
CA ALA A 58 -1.99 -2.13 1.18
C ALA A 58 -3.37 -1.46 1.38
N TYR A 59 -3.39 -0.24 1.92
CA TYR A 59 -4.60 0.56 2.13
C TYR A 59 -5.33 0.95 0.83
N PHE A 60 -4.60 1.02 -0.29
CA PHE A 60 -5.19 1.40 -1.57
C PHE A 60 -5.74 0.17 -2.30
N ASN A 61 -6.89 0.34 -2.97
CA ASN A 61 -7.39 -0.67 -3.91
C ASN A 61 -6.32 -0.97 -4.96
N HIS A 62 -5.99 -2.24 -5.09
CA HIS A 62 -5.00 -2.73 -6.03
C HIS A 62 -5.58 -3.84 -6.91
N LYS A 63 -5.11 -3.93 -8.15
CA LYS A 63 -5.51 -4.93 -9.14
C LYS A 63 -4.27 -5.63 -9.67
N TYR A 64 -4.33 -6.96 -9.78
CA TYR A 64 -3.35 -7.76 -10.50
C TYR A 64 -3.95 -8.23 -11.82
N GLU A 65 -3.17 -8.16 -12.88
CA GLU A 65 -3.52 -8.66 -14.20
C GLU A 65 -2.37 -9.53 -14.70
N VAL A 66 -2.64 -10.81 -14.91
CA VAL A 66 -1.67 -11.78 -15.41
C VAL A 66 -1.44 -11.50 -16.89
N LEU A 67 -0.21 -11.14 -17.27
CA LEU A 67 0.18 -10.90 -18.66
C LEU A 67 0.86 -12.12 -19.27
N GLU A 68 1.52 -12.92 -18.44
CA GLU A 68 2.13 -14.22 -18.74
C GLU A 68 1.95 -15.12 -17.51
N ASP A 69 1.81 -16.44 -17.71
CA ASP A 69 1.65 -17.40 -16.60
C ASP A 69 2.73 -17.16 -15.52
N CYS A 70 2.29 -16.85 -14.30
CA CYS A 70 3.16 -16.28 -13.28
C CYS A 70 2.93 -16.88 -11.91
N GLU A 71 4.02 -16.96 -11.15
CA GLU A 71 4.02 -17.24 -9.73
C GLU A 71 4.48 -15.99 -8.99
N ILE A 72 3.67 -15.53 -8.03
CA ILE A 72 3.95 -14.34 -7.23
C ILE A 72 3.81 -14.66 -5.74
N ILE A 73 4.58 -13.95 -4.92
CA ILE A 73 4.46 -13.98 -3.46
C ILE A 73 3.99 -12.60 -3.01
N LEU A 74 2.87 -12.55 -2.30
CA LEU A 74 2.36 -11.34 -1.66
C LEU A 74 2.66 -11.40 -0.16
N THR A 75 3.51 -10.49 0.31
CA THR A 75 3.87 -10.37 1.73
C THR A 75 3.18 -9.17 2.32
N HIS A 76 2.24 -9.42 3.24
CA HIS A 76 1.59 -8.38 4.02
C HIS A 76 2.43 -8.04 5.24
N ILE A 77 2.78 -6.77 5.38
CA ILE A 77 3.54 -6.23 6.51
C ILE A 77 2.61 -5.36 7.33
N THR A 78 2.39 -5.78 8.58
CA THR A 78 1.62 -5.02 9.57
C THR A 78 2.57 -4.59 10.69
N GLU A 79 2.66 -3.29 10.94
CA GLU A 79 3.36 -2.80 12.14
C GLU A 79 2.47 -3.01 13.38
N LYS A 80 2.95 -3.77 14.35
CA LYS A 80 2.25 -3.99 15.62
C LYS A 80 2.78 -2.99 16.64
N GLU A 81 1.97 -1.99 17.02
CA GLU A 81 2.30 -1.12 18.14
C GLU A 81 2.13 -1.92 19.45
N PHE A 82 3.24 -2.17 20.14
CA PHE A 82 3.20 -2.70 21.50
C PHE A 82 3.02 -1.52 22.47
N PRO A 83 2.01 -1.56 23.36
CA PRO A 83 1.89 -0.52 24.39
C PRO A 83 3.13 -0.55 25.29
N ALA A 84 3.66 0.65 25.58
CA ALA A 84 4.79 0.87 26.48
C ALA A 84 4.40 0.62 27.95
#